data_AF-A0A7C3L969-F1
#
_entry.id   AF-A0A7C3L969-F1
#
_cell.length_a   1.000
_cell.length_b   1.000
_cell.length_c   1.000
_cell.angle_alpha   90.00
_cell.angle_beta   90.00
_cell.angle_gamma   90.00
#
_symmetry.space_group_name_H-M   'P 1'
#
loop_
_entity.id
_entity.type
_entity.pdbx_description
1 polymer ?
#
loop_
_entity_poly.entity_id
_entity_poly.type
_entity_poly.pdbx_seq_one_letter_code
_entity_poly.pdbx_strand_id
1 'polypeptide(L)'
;MKFLVTKDLAHSTLLGHLILGVCIALFFYLGSDIVLHAYILGDNLIALSNTLYGNVDEFIEPILLDSLLLQVHIDLFMSLFSIMILASIYIRLFSKRKITKQLVHFLFIFGLAAPISLLIAYFTSVGVIYTWLVCFFFWHLLGLGMSLAIIKKLLFK
;
A
#
# COMPACT_ATOMS: atom_id res chain seq x y z
N MET A 1 18.99 -8.42 -30.74
CA MET A 1 17.90 -9.24 -30.20
C MET A 1 16.56 -8.58 -30.53
N LYS A 2 15.89 -9.05 -31.59
CA LYS A 2 14.72 -8.41 -32.21
C LYS A 2 13.37 -9.01 -31.74
N PHE A 3 13.38 -9.72 -30.59
CA PHE A 3 12.25 -10.52 -30.10
C PHE A 3 11.60 -10.01 -28.80
N LEU A 4 11.97 -8.82 -28.32
CA LEU A 4 11.36 -8.20 -27.13
C LEU A 4 10.47 -6.99 -27.49
N VAL A 5 9.82 -7.05 -28.65
CA VAL A 5 8.78 -6.10 -29.04
C VAL A 5 7.49 -6.88 -29.27
N THR A 6 6.95 -7.50 -28.23
CA THR A 6 5.55 -7.89 -28.26
C THR A 6 4.71 -6.64 -28.03
N LYS A 7 4.32 -6.02 -29.15
CA LYS A 7 3.25 -5.02 -29.26
C LYS A 7 1.85 -5.61 -28.91
N ASP A 8 1.78 -6.73 -28.19
CA ASP A 8 0.60 -7.59 -28.10
C ASP A 8 -0.18 -7.48 -26.78
N LEU A 9 0.11 -6.49 -25.93
CA LEU A 9 -0.86 -6.15 -24.88
C LEU A 9 -2.16 -5.56 -25.46
N ALA A 10 -2.18 -5.25 -26.75
CA ALA A 10 -3.39 -4.84 -27.47
C ALA A 10 -4.24 -6.02 -27.98
N HIS A 11 -3.75 -7.27 -27.97
CA HIS A 11 -4.36 -8.34 -28.77
C HIS A 11 -5.16 -9.40 -27.99
N SER A 12 -4.99 -9.53 -26.67
CA SER A 12 -5.77 -10.48 -25.85
C SER A 12 -6.77 -9.74 -24.98
N THR A 13 -8.05 -9.73 -25.41
CA THR A 13 -9.16 -9.25 -24.58
C THR A 13 -9.18 -9.94 -23.22
N LEU A 14 -8.83 -11.23 -23.17
CA LEU A 14 -8.73 -12.02 -21.93
C LEU A 14 -7.71 -11.42 -20.95
N LEU A 15 -6.53 -11.03 -21.42
CA LEU A 15 -5.50 -10.41 -20.57
C LEU A 15 -5.99 -9.06 -20.01
N GLY A 16 -6.73 -8.28 -20.80
CA GLY A 16 -7.34 -7.04 -20.33
C GLY A 16 -8.34 -7.27 -19.19
N HIS A 17 -9.21 -8.27 -19.31
CA HIS A 17 -10.16 -8.64 -18.24
C HIS A 17 -9.44 -9.16 -16.99
N LEU A 18 -8.37 -9.96 -17.15
CA LEU A 18 -7.57 -10.43 -16.03
C LEU A 18 -6.93 -9.26 -15.27
N ILE A 19 -6.30 -8.33 -15.99
CA ILE A 19 -5.69 -7.13 -15.38
C ILE A 19 -6.76 -6.29 -14.67
N LEU A 20 -7.94 -6.12 -15.28
CA LEU A 20 -9.06 -5.42 -14.67
C LEU A 20 -9.49 -6.09 -13.35
N GLY A 21 -9.68 -7.40 -13.34
CA GLY A 21 -10.04 -8.16 -12.15
C GLY A 21 -9.00 -8.03 -11.04
N VAL A 22 -7.70 -8.15 -11.38
CA VAL A 22 -6.60 -7.95 -10.43
C VAL A 22 -6.61 -6.52 -9.86
N CYS A 23 -6.83 -5.49 -10.68
CA CYS A 23 -6.90 -4.11 -10.19
C CYS A 23 -8.10 -3.84 -9.30
N ILE A 24 -9.27 -4.46 -9.57
CA ILE A 24 -10.44 -4.37 -8.70
C ILE A 24 -10.15 -5.05 -7.36
N ALA A 25 -9.56 -6.24 -7.38
CA ALA A 25 -9.17 -6.94 -6.16
C ALA A 25 -8.16 -6.12 -5.33
N LEU A 26 -7.16 -5.52 -5.97
CA LEU A 26 -6.19 -4.65 -5.30
C LEU A 26 -6.81 -3.37 -4.75
N PHE A 27 -7.81 -2.79 -5.43
CA PHE A 27 -8.56 -1.65 -4.91
C PHE A 27 -9.26 -1.99 -3.59
N PHE A 28 -9.99 -3.12 -3.56
CA PHE A 28 -10.66 -3.56 -2.34
C PHE A 28 -9.68 -4.00 -1.25
N TYR A 29 -8.57 -4.64 -1.62
CA TYR A 29 -7.50 -5.00 -0.69
C TYR A 29 -6.95 -3.75 0.01
N LEU A 30 -6.54 -2.73 -0.74
CA LEU A 30 -5.99 -1.49 -0.16
C LEU A 30 -7.02 -0.76 0.72
N GLY A 31 -8.30 -0.73 0.31
CA GLY A 31 -9.35 -0.15 1.15
C GLY A 31 -9.57 -0.93 2.44
N SER A 32 -9.57 -2.27 2.36
CA SER A 32 -9.75 -3.14 3.52
C SER A 32 -8.56 -3.11 4.46
N ASP A 33 -7.35 -2.95 3.94
CA ASP A 33 -6.12 -2.86 4.74
C ASP A 33 -6.11 -1.61 5.64
N ILE A 34 -6.61 -0.48 5.15
CA ILE A 34 -6.82 0.73 5.97
C ILE A 34 -7.78 0.43 7.13
N VAL A 35 -8.92 -0.21 6.84
CA VAL A 35 -9.92 -0.54 7.86
C VAL A 35 -9.36 -1.52 8.88
N LEU A 36 -8.59 -2.52 8.43
CA LEU A 36 -7.96 -3.51 9.28
C LEU A 36 -6.96 -2.85 10.24
N HIS A 37 -6.11 -1.95 9.75
CA HIS A 37 -5.16 -1.23 10.60
C HIS A 37 -5.84 -0.27 11.57
N ALA A 38 -6.91 0.41 11.14
CA ALA A 38 -7.72 1.23 12.02
C ALA A 38 -8.35 0.40 13.16
N TYR A 39 -8.74 -0.85 12.87
CA TYR A 39 -9.31 -1.76 13.86
C TYR A 39 -8.26 -2.38 14.81
N ILE A 40 -7.09 -2.77 14.30
CA ILE A 40 -6.05 -3.45 15.09
C ILE A 40 -5.20 -2.45 15.90
N LEU A 41 -4.77 -1.35 15.27
CA LEU A 41 -3.84 -0.39 15.88
C LEU A 41 -4.52 0.88 16.36
N GLY A 42 -5.61 1.29 15.70
CA GLY A 42 -6.30 2.55 15.92
C GLY A 42 -6.21 3.48 14.71
N ASP A 43 -7.15 4.43 14.62
CA ASP A 43 -7.28 5.38 13.52
C ASP A 43 -6.69 6.77 13.82
N ASN A 44 -6.35 7.02 15.08
CA ASN A 44 -5.85 8.30 15.58
C ASN A 44 -4.62 8.12 16.46
N LEU A 45 -3.89 9.20 16.67
CA LEU A 45 -2.61 9.18 17.40
C LEU A 45 -2.75 8.61 18.82
N ILE A 46 -3.84 8.93 19.52
CA ILE A 46 -4.04 8.49 20.91
C ILE A 46 -4.25 6.98 20.93
N ALA A 47 -5.14 6.47 20.06
CA ALA A 47 -5.40 5.04 19.93
C ALA A 47 -4.12 4.28 19.57
N LEU A 48 -3.35 4.75 18.58
CA LEU A 48 -2.07 4.15 18.21
C LEU A 48 -1.03 4.17 19.32
N SER A 49 -0.92 5.29 20.03
CA SER A 49 0.00 5.42 21.16
C SER A 49 -0.37 4.45 22.27
N ASN A 50 -1.67 4.34 22.60
CA ASN A 50 -2.16 3.41 23.61
C ASN A 50 -1.93 1.95 23.19
N THR A 51 -2.12 1.63 21.90
CA THR A 51 -1.85 0.28 21.40
C THR A 51 -0.35 -0.06 21.42
N LEU A 52 0.52 0.87 21.00
CA LEU A 52 1.95 0.61 20.90
C LEU A 52 2.66 0.62 22.25
N TYR A 53 2.29 1.53 23.15
CA TYR A 53 3.01 1.78 24.40
C TYR A 53 2.22 1.40 25.65
N GLY A 54 0.94 1.08 25.51
CA GLY A 54 0.03 0.88 26.63
C GLY A 54 -0.42 2.20 27.26
N ASN A 55 -1.35 2.09 28.19
CA ASN A 55 -1.80 3.18 29.04
C ASN A 55 -2.14 2.62 30.43
N VAL A 56 -1.35 3.01 31.44
CA VAL A 56 -1.52 2.52 32.81
C VAL A 56 -2.82 3.01 33.44
N ASP A 57 -3.24 4.24 33.10
CA ASP A 57 -4.46 4.85 33.65
C ASP A 57 -5.73 4.18 33.09
N GLU A 58 -5.64 3.67 31.86
CA GLU A 58 -6.73 2.95 31.18
C GLU A 58 -6.57 1.42 31.24
N PHE A 59 -5.55 0.92 31.96
CA PHE A 59 -5.21 -0.51 32.05
C PHE A 59 -5.02 -1.20 30.68
N ILE A 60 -4.46 -0.47 29.71
CA ILE A 60 -4.16 -0.97 28.38
C ILE A 60 -2.71 -1.46 28.38
N GLU A 61 -2.51 -2.74 28.07
CA GLU A 61 -1.18 -3.29 27.87
C GLU A 61 -0.64 -2.94 26.47
N PRO A 62 0.67 -2.67 26.33
CA PRO A 62 1.28 -2.49 25.02
C PRO A 62 1.14 -3.76 24.18
N ILE A 63 1.04 -3.59 22.86
CA ILE A 63 1.08 -4.71 21.92
C ILE A 63 2.35 -5.53 22.13
N LEU A 64 2.19 -6.85 22.10
CA LEU A 64 3.33 -7.77 22.18
C LEU A 64 4.23 -7.58 20.96
N LEU A 65 5.54 -7.55 21.19
CA LEU A 65 6.53 -7.41 20.11
C LEU A 65 6.37 -8.50 19.05
N ASP A 66 6.06 -9.74 19.44
CA ASP A 66 5.85 -10.85 18.49
C ASP A 66 4.66 -10.60 17.56
N SER A 67 3.56 -10.08 18.09
CA SER A 67 2.38 -9.71 17.31
C SER A 67 2.69 -8.56 16.36
N LEU A 68 3.43 -7.55 16.83
CA LEU A 68 3.86 -6.42 16.00
C LEU A 68 4.80 -6.86 14.88
N LEU A 69 5.79 -7.71 15.17
CA LEU A 69 6.74 -8.21 14.17
C LEU A 69 6.03 -9.04 13.10
N LEU A 70 5.05 -9.86 13.49
CA LEU A 70 4.22 -10.62 12.55
C LEU A 70 3.40 -9.69 11.65
N GLN A 71 2.76 -8.67 12.23
CA GLN A 71 2.01 -7.64 11.49
C GLN A 71 2.93 -6.95 10.46
N VAL A 72 4.05 -6.38 10.91
CA VAL A 72 5.02 -5.68 10.06
C VAL A 72 5.56 -6.59 8.95
N HIS A 73 5.79 -7.87 9.23
CA HIS A 73 6.22 -8.85 8.23
C HIS A 73 5.17 -9.05 7.14
N ILE A 74 3.91 -9.28 7.53
CA ILE A 74 2.78 -9.44 6.60
C ILE A 74 2.60 -8.17 5.77
N ASP A 75 2.61 -7.00 6.41
CA ASP A 75 2.43 -5.71 5.76
C ASP A 75 3.52 -5.44 4.73
N LEU A 76 4.79 -5.71 5.07
CA LEU A 76 5.91 -5.53 4.17
C LEU A 76 5.79 -6.43 2.93
N PHE A 77 5.39 -7.68 3.12
CA PHE A 77 5.18 -8.62 2.03
C PHE A 77 4.03 -8.17 1.13
N MET A 78 2.85 -7.91 1.70
CA MET A 78 1.66 -7.55 0.92
C MET A 78 1.81 -6.17 0.25
N SER A 79 2.48 -5.22 0.90
CA SER A 79 2.86 -3.93 0.30
C SER A 79 3.76 -4.16 -0.91
N LEU A 80 4.82 -4.97 -0.78
CA LEU A 80 5.72 -5.24 -1.89
C LEU A 80 5.00 -5.88 -3.09
N PHE A 81 4.13 -6.87 -2.86
CA PHE A 81 3.33 -7.49 -3.92
C PHE A 81 2.38 -6.50 -4.59
N SER A 82 1.58 -5.77 -3.80
CA SER A 82 0.59 -4.83 -4.33
C SER A 82 1.26 -3.69 -5.12
N ILE A 83 2.35 -3.12 -4.60
CA ILE A 83 3.12 -2.07 -5.24
C ILE A 83 3.74 -2.58 -6.55
N MET A 84 4.36 -3.76 -6.55
CA MET A 84 4.98 -4.31 -7.75
C MET A 84 3.96 -4.55 -8.86
N ILE A 85 2.81 -5.13 -8.52
CA ILE A 85 1.74 -5.41 -9.49
C ILE A 85 1.16 -4.09 -10.02
N LEU A 86 0.77 -3.16 -9.14
CA LEU A 86 0.21 -1.87 -9.56
C LEU A 86 1.20 -1.06 -10.37
N ALA A 87 2.45 -0.94 -9.94
CA ALA A 87 3.48 -0.19 -10.64
C ALA A 87 3.72 -0.77 -12.04
N SER A 88 3.85 -2.10 -12.17
CA SER A 88 4.07 -2.77 -13.45
C SER A 88 2.93 -2.50 -14.44
N ILE A 89 1.68 -2.62 -13.99
CA ILE A 89 0.50 -2.35 -14.83
C ILE A 89 0.41 -0.85 -15.17
N TYR A 90 0.60 0.02 -14.17
CA TYR A 90 0.48 1.47 -14.34
C TYR A 90 1.53 2.02 -15.29
N ILE A 91 2.79 1.57 -15.18
CA ILE A 91 3.88 1.96 -16.10
C ILE A 91 3.53 1.56 -17.54
N ARG A 92 3.03 0.34 -17.75
CA ARG A 92 2.66 -0.15 -19.09
C ARG A 92 1.53 0.67 -19.70
N LEU A 93 0.49 0.98 -18.92
CA LEU A 93 -0.67 1.70 -19.40
C LEU A 93 -0.44 3.21 -19.53
N PHE A 94 0.39 3.82 -18.69
CA PHE A 94 0.58 5.28 -18.63
C PHE A 94 2.01 5.74 -18.95
N SER A 95 2.78 4.93 -19.69
CA SER A 95 4.20 5.17 -20.03
C SER A 95 4.51 6.55 -20.64
N LYS A 96 3.57 7.15 -21.38
CA LYS A 96 3.76 8.44 -22.04
C LYS A 96 3.68 9.64 -21.08
N ARG A 97 3.13 9.49 -19.87
CA ARG A 97 2.96 10.61 -18.93
C ARG A 97 4.21 10.75 -18.06
N LYS A 98 4.79 11.97 -18.02
CA LYS A 98 5.97 12.26 -17.16
C LYS A 98 5.71 11.95 -15.68
N ILE A 99 4.48 12.20 -15.22
CA ILE A 99 4.08 11.98 -13.81
C ILE A 99 4.08 10.50 -13.40
N THR A 100 4.01 9.57 -14.36
CA THR A 100 3.99 8.12 -14.09
C THR A 100 5.19 7.67 -13.30
N LYS A 101 6.39 8.16 -13.64
CA LYS A 101 7.62 7.82 -12.93
C LYS A 101 7.55 8.28 -11.47
N GLN A 102 7.12 9.52 -11.23
CA GLN A 102 7.06 10.10 -9.90
C GLN A 102 6.06 9.36 -9.01
N LEU A 103 4.85 9.09 -9.51
CA LEU A 103 3.83 8.35 -8.77
C LEU A 103 4.31 6.96 -8.36
N VAL A 104 4.99 6.24 -9.25
CA VAL A 104 5.55 4.92 -8.93
C VAL A 104 6.63 5.01 -7.86
N HIS A 105 7.54 5.99 -7.92
CA HIS A 105 8.58 6.14 -6.90
C HIS A 105 7.98 6.49 -5.54
N PHE A 106 7.01 7.41 -5.50
CA PHE A 106 6.31 7.72 -4.26
C PHE A 106 5.57 6.51 -3.71
N LEU A 107 4.87 5.75 -4.56
CA LEU A 107 4.21 4.51 -4.14
C LEU A 107 5.20 3.54 -3.47
N PHE A 108 6.37 3.32 -4.06
CA PHE A 108 7.42 2.47 -3.47
C PHE A 108 7.98 3.04 -2.16
N ILE A 109 8.36 4.32 -2.14
CA ILE A 109 8.99 4.95 -0.98
C ILE A 109 8.03 4.90 0.21
N PHE A 110 6.81 5.38 0.05
CA PHE A 110 5.85 5.45 1.14
C PHE A 110 5.33 4.06 1.54
N GLY A 111 5.14 3.15 0.59
CA GLY A 111 4.65 1.80 0.86
C GLY A 111 5.67 0.91 1.58
N LEU A 112 6.97 1.08 1.31
CA LEU A 112 8.02 0.38 2.07
C LEU A 112 8.37 1.09 3.38
N ALA A 113 8.31 2.43 3.41
CA ALA A 113 8.57 3.20 4.63
C ALA A 113 7.51 2.97 5.71
N ALA A 114 6.24 2.73 5.34
CA ALA A 114 5.16 2.48 6.29
C ALA A 114 5.48 1.33 7.27
N PRO A 115 5.62 0.04 6.86
CA PRO A 115 5.88 -1.04 7.81
C PRO A 115 7.18 -0.86 8.61
N ILE A 116 8.23 -0.28 7.99
CA ILE A 116 9.49 0.02 8.68
C ILE A 116 9.29 1.09 9.76
N SER A 117 8.56 2.16 9.46
CA SER A 117 8.29 3.22 10.41
C SER A 117 7.42 2.76 11.58
N LEU A 118 6.49 1.82 11.35
CA LEU A 118 5.70 1.21 12.44
C LEU A 118 6.60 0.49 13.45
N LEU A 119 7.53 -0.31 12.92
CA LEU A 119 8.49 -1.04 13.75
C LEU A 119 9.40 -0.07 14.52
N ILE A 120 9.91 0.98 13.87
CA ILE A 120 10.74 1.99 14.54
C ILE A 120 9.93 2.74 15.60
N ALA A 121 8.65 3.03 15.34
CA ALA A 121 7.79 3.75 16.28
C ALA A 121 7.68 3.00 17.62
N TYR A 122 7.54 1.67 17.59
CA TYR A 122 7.49 0.85 18.80
C TYR A 122 8.72 1.03 19.72
N PHE A 123 9.92 1.23 19.16
CA PHE A 123 11.16 1.34 19.94
C PHE A 123 11.57 2.77 20.30
N THR A 124 10.87 3.79 19.80
CA THR A 124 11.40 5.17 19.82
C THR A 124 10.45 6.16 20.47
N SER A 125 9.53 6.74 19.70
CA SER A 125 8.69 7.84 20.17
C SER A 125 7.44 8.03 19.31
N VAL A 126 6.47 8.74 19.90
CA VAL A 126 5.23 9.19 19.26
C VAL A 126 5.49 9.98 17.97
N GLY A 127 6.63 10.67 17.86
CA GLY A 127 7.01 11.40 16.63
C GLY A 127 7.08 10.50 15.39
N VAL A 128 7.51 9.25 15.56
CA VAL A 128 7.60 8.28 14.46
C VAL A 128 6.23 7.71 14.08
N ILE A 129 5.25 7.70 15.00
CA ILE A 129 3.86 7.34 14.70
C ILE A 129 3.28 8.29 13.64
N TYR A 130 3.61 9.58 13.69
CA TYR A 130 3.18 10.52 12.64
C TYR A 130 3.78 10.18 11.28
N THR A 131 5.05 9.76 11.25
CA THR A 131 5.70 9.34 10.01
C THR A 131 5.03 8.09 9.46
N TRP A 132 4.71 7.13 10.33
CA TRP A 132 3.92 5.95 9.95
C TRP A 132 2.57 6.34 9.37
N LEU A 133 1.78 7.17 10.05
CA LEU A 133 0.47 7.62 9.57
C LEU A 133 0.55 8.26 8.19
N VAL A 134 1.49 9.20 8.01
CA VAL A 134 1.68 9.88 6.72
C VAL A 134 2.05 8.88 5.63
N CYS A 135 3.04 8.00 5.90
CA CYS A 135 3.44 7.00 4.93
C CYS A 135 2.28 6.06 4.58
N PHE A 136 1.65 5.49 5.60
CA PHE A 136 0.55 4.54 5.51
C PHE A 136 -0.59 5.08 4.67
N PHE A 137 -1.16 6.24 5.02
CA PHE A 137 -2.28 6.78 4.26
C PHE A 137 -1.86 7.24 2.86
N PHE A 138 -0.68 7.83 2.71
CA PHE A 138 -0.27 8.37 1.41
C PHE A 138 -0.05 7.27 0.37
N TRP A 139 0.61 6.17 0.74
CA TRP A 139 0.83 5.06 -0.21
C TRP A 139 -0.49 4.36 -0.57
N HIS A 140 -1.40 4.21 0.40
CA HIS A 140 -2.73 3.66 0.17
C HIS A 140 -3.55 4.52 -0.81
N LEU A 141 -3.62 5.83 -0.56
CA LEU A 141 -4.36 6.75 -1.44
C LEU A 141 -3.77 6.78 -2.85
N LEU A 142 -2.44 6.72 -2.97
CA LEU A 142 -1.77 6.59 -4.27
C LEU A 142 -2.13 5.26 -4.96
N GLY A 143 -2.08 4.14 -4.24
CA GLY A 143 -2.42 2.82 -4.77
C GLY A 143 -3.89 2.72 -5.21
N LEU A 144 -4.80 3.26 -4.42
CA LEU A 144 -6.23 3.38 -4.74
C LEU A 144 -6.44 4.27 -5.98
N GLY A 145 -5.77 5.42 -6.04
CA GLY A 145 -5.82 6.30 -7.21
C GLY A 145 -5.27 5.63 -8.48
N MET A 146 -4.15 4.91 -8.38
CA MET A 146 -3.55 4.19 -9.50
C MET A 146 -4.42 3.02 -9.97
N SER A 147 -4.99 2.24 -9.05
CA SER A 147 -5.92 1.15 -9.40
C SER A 147 -7.18 1.68 -10.07
N LEU A 148 -7.80 2.74 -9.55
CA LEU A 148 -8.94 3.40 -10.20
C LEU A 148 -8.60 3.94 -11.60
N ALA A 149 -7.44 4.57 -11.77
CA ALA A 149 -7.00 5.07 -13.07
C ALA A 149 -6.82 3.93 -14.09
N ILE A 150 -6.26 2.79 -13.66
CA ILE A 150 -6.15 1.59 -14.50
C ILE A 150 -7.53 1.04 -14.86
N ILE A 151 -8.40 0.85 -13.88
CA ILE A 151 -9.78 0.35 -14.06
C ILE A 151 -10.52 1.24 -15.07
N LYS A 152 -10.49 2.56 -14.86
CA LYS A 152 -11.14 3.53 -15.76
C LYS A 152 -10.61 3.41 -17.18
N LYS A 153 -9.29 3.30 -17.36
CA LYS A 153 -8.68 3.17 -18.68
C LYS A 153 -9.04 1.86 -19.38
N LEU A 154 -9.17 0.76 -18.65
CA LEU A 154 -9.52 -0.53 -19.21
C LEU A 154 -11.01 -0.62 -19.57
N LEU A 155 -11.89 0.00 -18.77
CA LEU A 155 -13.34 0.02 -19.02
C LEU A 155 -13.78 1.03 -20.10
N PHE A 156 -13.19 2.23 -20.13
CA PHE A 156 -13.69 3.37 -20.92
C PHE A 156 -12.78 3.80 -22.08
N LYS A 157 -11.89 2.91 -22.56
CA LYS A 157 -10.91 3.07 -23.67
C LYS A 157 -10.60 4.51 -24.13
#